data_AF-W4JT20-F1
#
_entry.id   AF-W4JT20-F1
#
_cell.length_a   1.000
_cell.length_b   1.000
_cell.length_c   1.000
_cell.angle_alpha   90.00
_cell.angle_beta   90.00
_cell.angle_gamma   90.00
#
_symmetry.space_group_name_H-M   'P 1'
#
loop_
_entity.id
_entity.type
_entity.pdbx_description
1 polymer ?
#
loop_
_entity_poly.entity_id
_entity_poly.type
_entity_poly.pdbx_seq_one_letter_code
_entity_poly.pdbx_strand_id
1 'polypeptide(L)'
;WRELKASENLVWNSFPWPVFKRPSEPEDITTISVSAYVLSRHSPSEKSSKDRIKDHIKRWHPDRFETKVLPKVVEEEREKVKEGAGVVVRCLNELLNRDYD
;
A
#
# COMPACT_ATOMS: atom_id res chain seq x y z
N TRP A 1 5.04 -8.89 -2.16
CA TRP A 1 6.25 -8.18 -1.68
C TRP A 1 7.56 -8.87 -2.01
N ARG A 2 7.75 -10.16 -1.68
CA ARG A 2 8.97 -10.90 -2.08
C ARG A 2 9.17 -10.86 -3.60
N GLU A 3 8.10 -11.15 -4.34
CA GLU A 3 8.09 -11.10 -5.82
C GLU A 3 8.39 -9.70 -6.37
N LEU A 4 7.77 -8.65 -5.83
CA LEU A 4 8.07 -7.26 -6.22
C LEU A 4 9.55 -6.89 -6.10
N LYS A 5 10.26 -7.45 -5.11
CA LYS A 5 11.70 -7.18 -4.93
C LYS A 5 12.57 -7.91 -5.95
N ALA A 6 12.11 -9.07 -6.43
CA ALA A 6 12.83 -9.92 -7.37
C ALA A 6 12.50 -9.62 -8.84
N SER A 7 11.43 -8.87 -9.10
CA SER A 7 10.94 -8.58 -10.45
C SER A 7 11.46 -7.23 -10.96
N GLU A 8 11.40 -7.08 -12.27
CA GLU A 8 11.63 -5.85 -13.03
C GLU A 8 10.41 -5.60 -13.94
N ASN A 9 10.31 -4.41 -14.53
CA ASN A 9 9.18 -3.99 -15.38
C ASN A 9 7.82 -4.13 -14.66
N LEU A 10 7.79 -3.70 -13.40
CA LEU A 10 6.56 -3.65 -12.61
C LEU A 10 5.58 -2.67 -13.26
N VAL A 11 4.32 -3.05 -13.20
CA VAL A 11 3.17 -2.26 -13.68
C VAL A 11 2.22 -2.01 -12.51
N TRP A 12 1.26 -1.09 -12.67
CA TRP A 12 0.22 -0.78 -11.69
C TRP A 12 -0.42 -2.04 -11.09
N ASN A 13 -0.71 -3.01 -11.95
CA ASN A 13 -1.35 -4.28 -11.57
C ASN A 13 -0.41 -5.29 -10.89
N SER A 14 0.89 -5.04 -10.85
CA SER A 14 1.86 -5.86 -10.10
C SER A 14 1.74 -5.66 -8.60
N PHE A 15 1.19 -4.52 -8.16
CA PHE A 15 1.20 -4.12 -6.77
C PHE A 15 0.01 -4.69 -5.99
N PRO A 16 0.26 -5.22 -4.77
CA PRO A 16 -0.79 -5.64 -3.86
C PRO A 16 -1.33 -4.42 -3.12
N TRP A 17 -2.03 -3.53 -3.84
CA TRP A 17 -2.72 -2.39 -3.26
C TRP A 17 -3.57 -2.86 -2.07
N PRO A 18 -3.52 -2.20 -0.90
CA PRO A 18 -4.16 -2.68 0.31
C PRO A 18 -5.67 -2.41 0.29
N VAL A 19 -6.36 -2.94 -0.71
CA VAL A 19 -7.80 -2.83 -0.97
C VAL A 19 -8.29 -4.16 -1.54
N PHE A 20 -9.53 -4.55 -1.28
CA PHE A 20 -10.06 -5.84 -1.74
C PHE A 20 -10.30 -5.89 -3.25
N LYS A 21 -10.88 -4.83 -3.81
CA LYS A 21 -11.04 -4.66 -5.25
C LYS A 21 -9.81 -3.95 -5.75
N ARG A 22 -9.10 -4.56 -6.71
CA ARG A 22 -7.93 -3.92 -7.33
C ARG A 22 -8.36 -2.56 -7.92
N PRO A 23 -7.68 -1.45 -7.55
CA PRO A 23 -7.99 -0.13 -8.08
C PRO A 23 -7.54 -0.05 -9.54
N SER A 24 -8.25 0.73 -10.36
CA SER A 24 -7.82 1.06 -11.73
C SER A 24 -6.93 2.29 -11.73
N GLU A 25 -7.12 3.20 -10.78
CA GLU A 25 -6.43 4.48 -10.66
C GLU A 25 -6.18 4.88 -9.19
N PRO A 26 -5.25 5.81 -8.89
CA PRO A 26 -4.96 6.23 -7.53
C PRO A 26 -6.18 6.71 -6.73
N GLU A 27 -7.15 7.34 -7.39
CA GLU A 27 -8.37 7.90 -6.82
C GLU A 27 -9.32 6.82 -6.28
N ASP A 28 -9.24 5.59 -6.82
CA ASP A 28 -9.99 4.44 -6.32
C ASP A 28 -9.52 4.00 -4.92
N ILE A 29 -8.31 4.41 -4.52
CA ILE A 29 -7.73 4.08 -3.21
C ILE A 29 -8.25 5.08 -2.18
N THR A 30 -9.17 4.63 -1.35
CA THR A 30 -9.79 5.46 -0.30
C THR A 30 -9.46 4.95 1.10
N THR A 31 -9.46 5.83 2.10
CA THR A 31 -9.25 5.44 3.52
C THR A 31 -10.24 4.36 3.96
N ILE A 32 -11.47 4.37 3.46
CA ILE A 32 -12.50 3.35 3.74
C ILE A 32 -12.09 1.99 3.16
N SER A 33 -11.67 1.95 1.89
CA SER A 33 -11.24 0.70 1.26
C SER A 33 -9.97 0.13 1.89
N VAL A 34 -9.03 1.01 2.28
CA VAL A 34 -7.79 0.64 2.95
C VAL A 34 -8.06 0.12 4.36
N SER A 35 -8.95 0.76 5.13
CA SER A 35 -9.30 0.31 6.47
C SER A 35 -9.99 -1.05 6.43
N ALA A 36 -10.93 -1.27 5.50
CA ALA A 36 -11.61 -2.55 5.35
C ALA A 36 -10.63 -3.70 5.09
N TYR A 37 -9.59 -3.46 4.28
CA TYR A 37 -8.55 -4.44 4.01
C TYR A 37 -7.59 -4.62 5.20
N VAL A 38 -6.98 -3.53 5.67
CA VAL A 38 -5.90 -3.54 6.67
C VAL A 38 -6.40 -3.96 8.04
N LEU A 39 -7.67 -3.70 8.38
CA LEU A 39 -8.31 -4.03 9.66
C LEU A 39 -9.31 -5.19 9.56
N SER A 40 -9.36 -5.89 8.43
CA SER A 40 -10.23 -7.06 8.26
C SER A 40 -10.06 -8.08 9.39
N ARG A 41 -11.18 -8.58 9.90
CA ARG A 41 -11.23 -9.69 10.88
C ARG A 41 -10.68 -11.01 10.33
N HIS A 42 -10.61 -11.14 9.01
CA HIS A 42 -10.10 -12.33 8.33
C HIS A 42 -8.59 -12.26 8.06
N SER A 43 -7.91 -11.27 8.61
CA SER A 43 -6.46 -11.19 8.49
C SER A 43 -5.81 -12.33 9.27
N PRO A 44 -4.86 -13.07 8.68
CA PRO A 44 -4.17 -14.18 9.33
C PRO A 44 -3.14 -13.73 10.39
N SER A 45 -3.20 -12.47 10.81
CA SER A 45 -2.23 -11.84 11.71
C SER A 45 -2.89 -11.57 13.06
N GLU A 46 -2.34 -12.17 14.11
CA GLU A 46 -2.73 -11.96 15.53
C GLU A 46 -2.32 -10.58 16.09
N LYS A 47 -1.69 -9.73 15.27
CA LYS A 47 -1.25 -8.39 15.66
C LYS A 47 -2.42 -7.44 15.89
N SER A 48 -2.23 -6.48 16.78
CA SER A 48 -3.14 -5.35 17.00
C SER A 48 -3.42 -4.58 15.70
N SER A 49 -4.56 -3.90 15.66
CA SER A 49 -4.93 -2.98 14.56
C SER A 49 -3.80 -1.98 14.29
N LYS A 50 -3.25 -1.39 15.35
CA LYS A 50 -2.16 -0.41 15.28
C LYS A 50 -0.88 -0.99 14.67
N ASP A 51 -0.50 -2.21 15.05
CA ASP A 51 0.70 -2.86 14.52
C ASP A 51 0.53 -3.26 13.04
N ARG A 52 -0.68 -3.68 12.65
CA ARG A 52 -1.01 -3.99 11.25
C ARG A 52 -0.92 -2.74 10.37
N ILE A 53 -1.39 -1.59 10.86
CA ILE A 53 -1.27 -0.30 10.17
C ILE A 53 0.22 0.08 10.04
N LYS A 54 0.99 0.05 11.13
CA LYS A 54 2.43 0.36 11.13
C LYS A 54 3.22 -0.53 10.17
N ASP A 55 2.90 -1.82 10.09
CA ASP A 55 3.54 -2.75 9.16
C ASP A 55 3.27 -2.39 7.69
N HIS A 56 2.06 -1.93 7.37
CA HIS A 56 1.77 -1.43 6.02
C HIS A 56 2.49 -0.12 5.73
N ILE A 57 2.54 0.81 6.70
CA ILE A 57 3.30 2.07 6.55
C ILE A 57 4.75 1.76 6.22
N LYS A 58 5.41 0.86 6.95
CA LYS A 58 6.81 0.47 6.67
C LYS A 58 7.04 -0.07 5.26
N ARG A 59 6.03 -0.70 4.65
CA ARG A 59 6.12 -1.26 3.28
C ARG A 59 5.94 -0.21 2.20
N TRP A 60 5.03 0.74 2.44
CA TRP A 60 4.67 1.79 1.48
C TRP A 60 5.40 3.11 1.70
N HIS A 61 6.14 3.25 2.81
CA HIS A 61 6.89 4.46 3.14
C HIS A 61 7.82 4.88 1.99
N PRO A 62 7.85 6.17 1.62
CA PRO A 62 8.58 6.65 0.44
C PRO A 62 10.06 6.29 0.49
N ASP A 63 10.72 6.42 1.65
CA ASP A 63 12.13 6.02 1.83
C ASP A 63 12.44 4.59 1.35
N ARG A 64 11.54 3.63 1.59
CA ARG A 64 11.72 2.24 1.16
C ARG A 64 11.17 2.02 -0.25
N PHE A 65 9.97 2.54 -0.52
CA PHE A 65 9.24 2.27 -1.75
C PHE A 65 9.90 2.97 -2.95
N GLU A 66 10.20 4.27 -2.84
CA GLU A 66 10.78 5.05 -3.93
C GLU A 66 12.24 4.65 -4.23
N THR A 67 12.97 4.13 -3.24
CA THR A 67 14.37 3.73 -3.44
C THR A 67 14.54 2.28 -3.90
N LYS A 68 13.63 1.36 -3.54
CA LYS A 68 13.79 -0.08 -3.81
C LYS A 68 12.78 -0.66 -4.80
N VAL A 69 11.61 -0.04 -4.95
CA VAL A 69 10.50 -0.62 -5.71
C VAL A 69 10.15 0.24 -6.92
N LEU A 70 10.00 1.55 -6.74
CA LEU A 70 9.67 2.48 -7.82
C LEU A 70 10.64 2.45 -9.02
N PRO A 71 11.97 2.28 -8.84
CA PRO A 71 12.90 2.20 -9.98
C PRO A 71 12.68 0.97 -10.87
N LYS A 72 11.98 -0.06 -10.36
CA LYS A 72 11.65 -1.28 -11.10
C LYS A 72 10.35 -1.15 -11.91
N VAL A 73 9.63 -0.04 -11.77
CA VAL A 73 8.39 0.25 -12.48
C VAL A 73 8.72 0.79 -13.87
N VAL A 74 7.99 0.31 -14.87
CA VAL A 74 8.08 0.83 -16.24
C VAL A 74 7.82 2.34 -16.24
N GLU A 75 8.50 3.07 -17.13
CA GLU A 75 8.48 4.53 -17.11
C GLU A 75 7.05 5.08 -17.24
N GLU A 76 6.26 4.47 -18.10
CA GLU A 76 4.89 4.88 -18.44
C GLU A 76 3.92 4.81 -17.26
N GLU A 77 4.21 3.98 -16.26
CA GLU A 77 3.35 3.82 -15.08
C GLU A 77 4.00 4.29 -13.78
N ARG A 78 5.25 4.77 -13.83
CA ARG A 78 6.01 5.14 -12.64
C ARG A 78 5.31 6.24 -11.85
N GLU A 79 4.84 7.29 -12.51
CA GLU A 79 4.15 8.41 -11.85
C GLU A 79 2.85 7.94 -11.19
N LYS A 80 2.03 7.19 -11.93
CA LYS A 80 0.78 6.61 -11.42
C LYS A 80 1.01 5.73 -10.19
N VAL A 81 2.00 4.83 -10.24
CA VAL A 81 2.36 3.97 -9.11
C VAL A 81 2.87 4.77 -7.92
N LYS A 82 3.69 5.81 -8.16
CA LYS A 82 4.18 6.70 -7.10
C LYS A 82 3.02 7.41 -6.41
N GLU A 83 2.08 7.94 -7.19
CA GLU A 83 0.89 8.59 -6.67
C GLU A 83 0.05 7.63 -5.82
N GLY A 84 -0.27 6.44 -6.35
CA GLY A 84 -1.02 5.42 -5.62
C GLY A 84 -0.35 5.02 -4.30
N ALA A 85 0.98 4.85 -4.30
CA ALA A 85 1.74 4.58 -3.07
C ALA A 85 1.62 5.74 -2.07
N GLY A 86 1.67 6.99 -2.56
CA GLY A 86 1.43 8.19 -1.75
C GLY A 86 0.03 8.22 -1.14
N VAL A 87 -1.01 7.91 -1.92
CA VAL A 87 -2.40 7.80 -1.44
C VAL A 87 -2.49 6.76 -0.33
N VAL A 88 -1.91 5.56 -0.53
CA VAL A 88 -1.89 4.49 0.48
C VAL A 88 -1.25 4.96 1.78
N VAL A 89 -0.08 5.61 1.73
CA VAL A 89 0.61 6.10 2.93
C VAL A 89 -0.24 7.15 3.66
N ARG A 90 -0.90 8.05 2.94
CA ARG A 90 -1.81 9.04 3.54
C ARG A 90 -2.99 8.36 4.26
N CYS A 91 -3.66 7.42 3.60
CA CYS A 91 -4.74 6.65 4.21
C CYS A 91 -4.28 5.91 5.47
N LEU A 92 -3.12 5.24 5.41
CA LEU A 92 -2.58 4.51 6.56
C LEU A 92 -2.21 5.42 7.74
N ASN A 93 -1.64 6.60 7.48
CA ASN A 93 -1.33 7.58 8.53
C ASN A 93 -2.62 8.16 9.13
N GLU A 94 -3.63 8.44 8.31
CA GLU A 94 -4.94 8.84 8.80
C GLU A 94 -5.55 7.76 9.72
N LEU A 95 -5.44 6.48 9.34
CA LEU A 95 -5.87 5.38 10.19
C LEU A 95 -5.05 5.29 11.48
N LEU A 96 -3.73 5.49 11.43
CA LEU A 96 -2.89 5.41 12.64
C LEU A 96 -3.23 6.51 13.66
N ASN A 97 -3.67 7.67 13.17
CA ASN A 97 -4.04 8.83 13.99
C ASN A 97 -5.48 8.79 14.50
N ARG A 98 -6.32 7.92 13.95
CA ARG A 98 -7.60 7.56 14.58
C ARG A 98 -7.26 6.57 15.70
N ASP A 99 -7.69 6.84 16.92
CA ASP A 99 -7.46 5.94 18.06
C ASP A 99 -8.12 4.57 17.80
N TYR A 100 -7.33 3.64 17.25
CA TYR A 100 -7.63 2.22 17.22
C TYR A 100 -6.85 1.56 18.36
N ASP A 101 -7.55 1.21 19.44
CA ASP A 101 -7.09 0.35 20.54
C ASP A 101 -6.95 -1.12 20.10
#